data_AF-A0A949B0T8-F1
#
_entry.id   AF-A0A949B0T8-F1
#
_cell.length_a   1.000
_cell.length_b   1.000
_cell.length_c   1.000
_cell.angle_alpha   90.00
_cell.angle_beta   90.00
_cell.angle_gamma   90.00
#
_symmetry.space_group_name_H-M   'P 1'
#
loop_
_entity.id
_entity.type
_entity.pdbx_description
1 polymer ?
#
loop_
_entity_poly.entity_id
_entity_poly.type
_entity_poly.pdbx_seq_one_letter_code
_entity_poly.pdbx_strand_id
1 'polypeptide(L)'
;MAADKDSFLARINDNRLGARLGAAGPIVDFGKVLDLDFRSAREMAQITNFTYSELHDIPTPVIAYDATCRNESATASQDVEISYAKELSESYNFSFSEEIKLGAKASFKAGLPFIGEARTEIWGEISAGATQGWSKTETRTWTGKITVHLAAGDSAHIEVAISNDSINSGFNAQAVLAPGVWLMVHGYTTPDHSSGVDCWLLVDAVFTNDEIDAAAVPISGHFKGVEGVSMSSKTTPLSALN
;
A
#
# COMPACT_ATOMS: atom_id res chain seq x y z
N MET A 1 -12.74 42.29 12.45
CA MET A 1 -12.35 40.94 12.88
C MET A 1 -12.43 40.03 11.67
N ALA A 2 -11.36 39.29 11.37
CA ALA A 2 -11.38 38.31 10.29
C ALA A 2 -12.25 37.12 10.73
N ALA A 3 -13.14 36.64 9.85
CA ALA A 3 -13.85 35.39 10.07
C ALA A 3 -12.87 34.23 9.89
N ASP A 4 -12.91 33.25 10.79
CA ASP A 4 -12.18 31.99 10.59
C ASP A 4 -12.86 31.22 9.46
N LYS A 5 -12.07 30.85 8.45
CA LYS A 5 -12.51 30.06 7.31
C LYS A 5 -12.06 28.63 7.50
N ASP A 6 -13.01 27.76 7.80
CA ASP A 6 -12.81 26.32 7.73
C ASP A 6 -13.43 25.80 6.43
N SER A 7 -12.59 25.14 5.63
CA SER A 7 -12.96 24.57 4.34
C SER A 7 -12.88 23.06 4.43
N PHE A 8 -13.89 22.35 3.93
CA PHE A 8 -13.87 20.90 3.93
C PHE A 8 -14.58 20.32 2.70
N LEU A 9 -14.15 19.13 2.29
CA LEU A 9 -14.66 18.41 1.13
C LEU A 9 -15.70 17.37 1.57
N ALA A 10 -16.82 17.31 0.87
CA ALA A 10 -17.94 16.41 1.15
C ALA A 10 -18.21 15.48 -0.06
N ARG A 11 -18.43 14.18 0.20
CA ARG A 11 -18.96 13.24 -0.80
C ARG A 11 -20.46 13.04 -0.57
N ILE A 12 -21.28 13.13 -1.61
CA ILE A 12 -22.69 12.73 -1.55
C ILE A 12 -22.81 11.28 -2.00
N ASN A 13 -23.19 10.38 -1.07
CA ASN A 13 -23.56 9.00 -1.39
C ASN A 13 -25.08 8.84 -1.25
N ASP A 14 -25.72 8.12 -2.18
CA ASP A 14 -27.13 7.67 -2.14
C ASP A 14 -28.25 8.73 -2.18
N ASN A 15 -27.99 9.92 -2.73
CA ASN A 15 -29.01 10.93 -3.05
C ASN A 15 -29.97 11.33 -1.90
N ARG A 16 -29.60 11.13 -0.62
CA ARG A 16 -30.44 11.52 0.53
C ARG A 16 -29.64 11.93 1.77
N LEU A 17 -30.05 13.03 2.41
CA LEU A 17 -29.76 13.45 3.79
C LEU A 17 -31.09 13.70 4.54
N GLY A 18 -31.10 13.63 5.86
CA GLY A 18 -32.04 14.44 6.64
C GLY A 18 -31.36 15.09 7.85
N ALA A 19 -31.58 16.38 8.06
CA ALA A 19 -31.34 17.03 9.35
C ALA A 19 -32.40 18.11 9.61
N ARG A 20 -32.82 18.23 10.87
CA ARG A 20 -33.77 19.24 11.36
C ARG A 20 -32.98 20.31 12.12
N LEU A 21 -32.88 21.51 11.57
CA LEU A 21 -32.52 22.71 12.31
C LEU A 21 -33.82 23.44 12.65
N GLY A 22 -34.21 23.38 13.93
CA GLY A 22 -35.34 24.13 14.43
C GLY A 22 -34.98 25.62 14.49
N ALA A 23 -35.62 26.44 13.66
CA ALA A 23 -35.49 27.89 13.70
C ALA A 23 -36.82 28.53 14.12
N ALA A 24 -36.75 29.62 14.89
CA ALA A 24 -37.77 30.65 14.89
C ALA A 24 -37.14 31.91 14.30
N GLY A 25 -37.18 32.04 12.96
CA GLY A 25 -36.64 33.14 12.17
C GLY A 25 -36.96 32.97 10.68
N PRO A 26 -37.03 34.06 9.87
CA PRO A 26 -37.66 34.06 8.56
C PRO A 26 -36.89 33.19 7.55
N ILE A 27 -37.60 32.20 7.03
CA ILE A 27 -37.14 31.15 6.13
C ILE A 27 -36.83 31.74 4.76
N VAL A 28 -35.60 31.58 4.29
CA VAL A 28 -35.31 31.62 2.85
C VAL A 28 -35.81 30.29 2.28
N ASP A 29 -36.98 30.31 1.65
CA ASP A 29 -37.59 29.13 1.03
C ASP A 29 -36.88 28.84 -0.30
N PHE A 30 -35.78 28.10 -0.23
CA PHE A 30 -35.26 27.37 -1.37
C PHE A 30 -36.18 26.16 -1.58
N GLY A 31 -37.26 26.37 -2.32
CA GLY A 31 -38.20 25.31 -2.70
C GLY A 31 -37.43 24.12 -3.28
N LYS A 32 -37.40 23.02 -2.50
CA LYS A 32 -36.62 21.77 -2.63
C LYS A 32 -35.29 21.74 -1.87
N VAL A 33 -35.43 21.53 -0.56
CA VAL A 33 -34.58 20.74 0.37
C VAL A 33 -33.18 20.40 -0.15
N LEU A 34 -32.17 21.10 0.38
CA LEU A 34 -30.75 20.81 0.19
C LEU A 34 -30.31 19.74 1.20
N ASP A 35 -29.89 18.59 0.68
CA ASP A 35 -29.42 17.41 1.42
C ASP A 35 -27.89 17.36 1.48
N LEU A 36 -27.30 17.19 2.66
CA LEU A 36 -25.84 17.06 2.90
C LEU A 36 -25.46 15.87 3.81
N ASP A 37 -25.59 14.64 3.28
CA ASP A 37 -25.15 13.31 3.81
C ASP A 37 -24.29 13.39 5.06
N PHE A 38 -22.99 13.67 4.99
CA PHE A 38 -22.16 13.47 6.17
C PHE A 38 -21.92 11.98 6.47
N ARG A 39 -22.51 11.04 5.71
CA ARG A 39 -22.10 9.64 5.70
C ARG A 39 -20.62 9.58 5.37
N SER A 40 -19.85 9.17 6.39
CA SER A 40 -18.40 8.92 6.34
C SER A 40 -18.02 8.41 4.96
N ALA A 41 -17.42 9.27 4.14
CA ALA A 41 -16.94 8.89 2.83
C ALA A 41 -15.81 7.89 3.07
N ARG A 42 -16.14 6.60 3.00
CA ARG A 42 -15.21 5.53 3.39
C ARG A 42 -13.99 5.50 2.47
N GLU A 43 -14.08 6.11 1.30
CA GLU A 43 -13.00 6.34 0.35
C GLU A 43 -13.22 7.70 -0.32
N MET A 44 -12.28 8.65 -0.18
CA MET A 44 -12.38 9.95 -0.86
C MET A 44 -11.38 10.10 -1.99
N ALA A 45 -10.28 9.34 -1.99
CA ALA A 45 -9.28 9.40 -3.04
C ALA A 45 -8.71 8.00 -3.34
N GLN A 46 -8.37 7.79 -4.60
CA GLN A 46 -7.60 6.67 -5.10
C GLN A 46 -6.21 7.16 -5.50
N ILE A 47 -5.16 6.47 -5.05
CA ILE A 47 -3.80 6.73 -5.50
C ILE A 47 -3.45 5.74 -6.61
N THR A 48 -3.06 6.27 -7.76
CA THR A 48 -2.81 5.53 -9.00
C THR A 48 -1.52 5.98 -9.68
N ASN A 49 -1.16 5.35 -10.80
CA ASN A 49 -0.02 5.73 -11.65
C ASN A 49 1.33 5.76 -10.92
N PHE A 50 1.57 4.75 -10.07
CA PHE A 50 2.88 4.58 -9.42
C PHE A 50 3.99 4.38 -10.44
N THR A 51 5.03 5.18 -10.30
CA THR A 51 6.31 5.06 -11.01
C THR A 51 7.42 5.10 -9.97
N TYR A 52 8.44 4.27 -10.14
CA TYR A 52 9.56 4.17 -9.21
C TYR A 52 10.81 4.75 -9.87
N SER A 53 11.69 5.34 -9.07
CA SER A 53 13.05 5.70 -9.52
C SER A 53 13.85 4.45 -9.91
N GLU A 54 15.04 4.64 -10.48
CA GLU A 54 15.95 3.54 -10.78
C GLU A 54 16.15 2.65 -9.55
N LEU A 55 15.98 1.35 -9.77
CA LEU A 55 16.12 0.33 -8.72
C LEU A 55 17.59 -0.02 -8.59
N HIS A 56 18.10 0.12 -7.38
CA HIS A 56 19.44 -0.33 -7.02
C HIS A 56 19.31 -1.46 -6.02
N ASP A 57 19.23 -2.68 -6.56
CA ASP A 57 19.02 -3.87 -5.75
C ASP A 57 20.34 -4.66 -5.68
N ILE A 58 20.74 -4.99 -4.45
CA ILE A 58 21.82 -5.93 -4.19
C ILE A 58 21.17 -7.15 -3.54
N PRO A 59 21.02 -8.25 -4.28
CA PRO A 59 20.49 -9.48 -3.74
C PRO A 59 21.31 -9.98 -2.56
N THR A 60 20.65 -10.28 -1.45
CA THR A 60 21.27 -10.88 -0.27
C THR A 60 20.85 -12.35 -0.16
N PRO A 61 21.78 -13.31 -0.17
CA PRO A 61 21.42 -14.72 -0.03
C PRO A 61 20.98 -15.02 1.39
N VAL A 62 19.85 -15.72 1.53
CA VAL A 62 19.36 -16.28 2.79
C VAL A 62 19.41 -17.79 2.71
N ILE A 63 20.18 -18.42 3.59
CA ILE A 63 20.33 -19.88 3.62
C ILE A 63 19.02 -20.53 4.10
N ALA A 64 18.42 -21.30 3.18
CA ALA A 64 17.21 -22.09 3.41
C ALA A 64 17.55 -23.51 3.87
N TYR A 65 18.67 -24.05 3.41
CA TYR A 65 19.16 -25.37 3.78
C TYR A 65 20.68 -25.42 3.69
N ASP A 66 21.32 -26.06 4.66
CA ASP A 66 22.76 -26.29 4.70
C ASP A 66 23.00 -27.63 5.40
N ALA A 67 23.53 -28.60 4.65
CA ALA A 67 23.88 -29.89 5.21
C ALA A 67 25.01 -30.57 4.45
N THR A 68 25.59 -31.58 5.08
CA THR A 68 26.51 -32.52 4.45
C THR A 68 25.84 -33.88 4.32
N CYS A 69 25.92 -34.48 3.14
CA CYS A 69 25.50 -35.85 2.89
C CYS A 69 26.71 -36.72 2.59
N ARG A 70 26.65 -37.98 3.02
CA ARG A 70 27.71 -38.97 2.81
C ARG A 70 27.10 -40.31 2.43
N ASN A 71 27.64 -40.94 1.40
CA ASN A 71 27.32 -42.31 1.05
C ASN A 71 28.35 -43.25 1.69
N GLU A 72 27.94 -43.97 2.73
CA GLU A 72 28.81 -44.92 3.45
C GLU A 72 28.95 -46.27 2.74
N SER A 73 28.21 -46.50 1.66
CA SER A 73 28.34 -47.72 0.87
C SER A 73 29.71 -47.78 0.22
N ALA A 74 30.38 -48.92 0.33
CA ALA A 74 31.65 -49.17 -0.33
C ALA A 74 31.52 -49.47 -1.83
N THR A 75 30.31 -49.78 -2.31
CA THR A 75 30.12 -50.34 -3.66
C THR A 75 28.90 -49.83 -4.43
N ALA A 76 27.92 -49.22 -3.76
CA ALA A 76 26.69 -48.76 -4.39
C ALA A 76 26.56 -47.24 -4.33
N SER A 77 26.07 -46.62 -5.41
CA SER A 77 25.63 -45.22 -5.39
C SER A 77 24.30 -45.06 -4.66
N GLN A 78 24.02 -43.84 -4.22
CA GLN A 78 22.80 -43.47 -3.51
C GLN A 78 22.26 -42.14 -4.02
N ASP A 79 20.95 -42.07 -4.21
CA ASP A 79 20.23 -40.81 -4.41
C ASP A 79 19.67 -40.35 -3.06
N VAL A 80 20.05 -39.16 -2.64
CA VAL A 80 19.57 -38.53 -1.41
C VAL A 80 18.55 -37.46 -1.79
N GLU A 81 17.27 -37.71 -1.49
CA GLU A 81 16.23 -36.69 -1.61
C GLU A 81 16.24 -35.80 -0.36
N ILE A 82 16.37 -34.50 -0.58
CA ILE A 82 16.39 -33.48 0.46
C ILE A 82 15.18 -32.59 0.25
N SER A 83 14.33 -32.52 1.27
CA SER A 83 13.23 -31.58 1.34
C SER A 83 13.60 -30.44 2.28
N TYR A 84 13.29 -29.20 1.89
CA TYR A 84 13.51 -28.02 2.73
C TYR A 84 12.25 -27.15 2.78
N ALA A 85 12.14 -26.41 3.88
CA ALA A 85 11.11 -25.41 4.12
C ALA A 85 11.74 -24.24 4.87
N LYS A 86 11.63 -23.02 4.31
CA LYS A 86 12.13 -21.80 4.92
C LYS A 86 11.07 -20.71 4.84
N GLU A 87 10.73 -20.14 5.99
CA GLU A 87 9.87 -18.97 6.04
C GLU A 87 10.71 -17.70 5.89
N LEU A 88 10.27 -16.80 5.02
CA LEU A 88 10.79 -15.44 4.89
C LEU A 88 9.66 -14.45 5.15
N SER A 89 9.97 -13.44 5.95
CA SER A 89 9.08 -12.29 6.14
C SER A 89 9.38 -11.25 5.07
N GLU A 90 8.42 -11.05 4.19
CA GLU A 90 8.44 -10.05 3.15
C GLU A 90 7.74 -8.79 3.70
N SER A 91 8.30 -7.62 3.42
CA SER A 91 7.75 -6.38 3.94
C SER A 91 7.68 -5.31 2.88
N TYR A 92 6.64 -4.50 2.94
CA TYR A 92 6.32 -3.46 1.97
C TYR A 92 5.95 -2.22 2.76
N ASN A 93 6.65 -1.12 2.55
CA ASN A 93 6.43 0.13 3.26
C ASN A 93 6.40 1.27 2.25
N PHE A 94 5.27 1.97 2.21
CA PHE A 94 5.10 3.23 1.49
C PHE A 94 5.08 4.34 2.51
N SER A 95 5.95 5.32 2.33
CA SER A 95 5.95 6.57 3.07
C SER A 95 5.68 7.70 2.08
N PHE A 96 4.71 8.54 2.38
CA PHE A 96 4.30 9.65 1.53
C PHE A 96 4.98 10.93 2.03
N SER A 97 5.47 11.75 1.09
CA SER A 97 6.15 13.02 1.41
C SER A 97 5.14 14.12 1.75
N GLU A 98 3.97 14.07 1.12
CA GLU A 98 2.92 15.06 1.29
C GLU A 98 1.97 14.69 2.43
N GLU A 99 1.61 15.71 3.23
CA GLU A 99 0.52 15.57 4.18
C GLU A 99 -0.79 15.49 3.42
N ILE A 100 -1.33 14.28 3.30
CA ILE A 100 -2.68 14.05 2.79
C ILE A 100 -3.66 14.60 3.84
N LYS A 101 -3.95 15.91 3.73
CA LYS A 101 -4.91 16.65 4.59
C LYS A 101 -6.38 16.42 4.23
N LEU A 102 -6.64 15.55 3.25
CA LEU A 102 -8.00 15.08 2.99
C LEU A 102 -8.44 14.38 4.27
N GLY A 103 -9.48 14.87 4.96
CA GLY A 103 -10.05 14.32 6.20
C GLY A 103 -10.71 12.94 5.99
N ALA A 104 -10.00 12.06 5.29
CA ALA A 104 -10.50 11.00 4.47
C ALA A 104 -9.57 9.82 4.51
N LYS A 105 -10.13 8.64 4.27
CA LYS A 105 -9.35 7.48 3.88
C LYS A 105 -9.05 7.55 2.38
N ALA A 106 -7.79 7.34 2.01
CA ALA A 106 -7.36 7.12 0.64
C ALA A 106 -7.05 5.64 0.45
N SER A 107 -7.53 5.03 -0.63
CA SER A 107 -7.13 3.68 -1.03
C SER A 107 -6.11 3.75 -2.16
N PHE A 108 -5.25 2.75 -2.27
CA PHE A 108 -4.30 2.67 -3.38
C PHE A 108 -4.12 1.25 -3.88
N LYS A 109 -3.80 1.16 -5.17
CA LYS A 109 -3.39 -0.06 -5.85
C LYS A 109 -2.02 0.19 -6.47
N ALA A 110 -0.99 -0.46 -5.95
CA ALA A 110 0.37 -0.31 -6.47
C ALA A 110 0.88 -1.64 -7.02
N GLY A 111 1.45 -1.61 -8.22
CA GLY A 111 2.34 -2.67 -8.67
C GLY A 111 3.67 -2.55 -7.94
N LEU A 112 4.16 -3.65 -7.38
CA LEU A 112 5.45 -3.63 -6.71
C LEU A 112 6.60 -3.71 -7.72
N PRO A 113 7.73 -3.04 -7.47
CA PRO A 113 8.89 -3.06 -8.37
C PRO A 113 9.72 -4.35 -8.33
N PHE A 114 9.31 -5.38 -7.58
CA PHE A 114 10.06 -6.64 -7.46
C PHE A 114 9.98 -7.54 -8.70
N ILE A 115 10.97 -8.43 -8.81
CA ILE A 115 11.37 -9.17 -10.01
C ILE A 115 10.83 -10.61 -10.05
N GLY A 116 10.28 -11.14 -8.95
CA GLY A 116 9.93 -12.56 -8.82
C GLY A 116 8.74 -13.02 -9.66
N GLU A 117 8.93 -13.23 -10.98
CA GLU A 117 8.05 -13.85 -12.02
C GLU A 117 6.56 -13.45 -12.11
N ALA A 118 6.00 -12.75 -11.13
CA ALA A 118 4.62 -12.32 -11.07
C ALA A 118 4.57 -10.83 -10.69
N ARG A 119 3.83 -10.04 -11.47
CA ARG A 119 3.49 -8.68 -11.09
C ARG A 119 2.59 -8.75 -9.85
N THR A 120 3.16 -8.55 -8.67
CA THR A 120 2.40 -8.50 -7.43
C THR A 120 1.72 -7.14 -7.30
N GLU A 121 0.40 -7.15 -7.17
CA GLU A 121 -0.41 -5.97 -6.88
C GLU A 121 -0.76 -5.96 -5.40
N ILE A 122 -0.50 -4.83 -4.73
CA ILE A 122 -0.89 -4.63 -3.35
C ILE A 122 -2.00 -3.59 -3.24
N TRP A 123 -2.78 -3.72 -2.18
CA TRP A 123 -3.90 -2.84 -1.85
C TRP A 123 -3.72 -2.33 -0.42
N GLY A 124 -3.91 -1.03 -0.23
CA GLY A 124 -3.79 -0.39 1.08
C GLY A 124 -4.76 0.76 1.27
N GLU A 125 -5.07 1.03 2.54
CA GLU A 125 -5.78 2.23 2.98
C GLU A 125 -4.84 3.12 3.80
N ILE A 126 -4.89 4.43 3.59
CA ILE A 126 -4.17 5.45 4.36
C ILE A 126 -5.22 6.37 4.97
N SER A 127 -5.12 6.63 6.28
CA SER A 127 -6.03 7.53 7.00
C SER A 127 -5.29 8.77 7.50
N ALA A 128 -5.88 9.96 7.32
CA ALA A 128 -5.35 11.20 7.87
C ALA A 128 -5.30 11.14 9.42
N GLY A 129 -4.15 11.48 10.01
CA GLY A 129 -4.08 11.75 11.45
C GLY A 129 -2.75 11.52 12.17
N ALA A 130 -1.90 10.58 11.73
CA ALA A 130 -0.62 10.34 12.44
C ALA A 130 0.45 9.57 11.65
N THR A 131 0.07 8.74 10.68
CA THR A 131 1.02 7.91 9.92
C THR A 131 0.76 8.09 8.43
N GLN A 132 1.59 8.91 7.76
CA GLN A 132 1.54 9.14 6.31
C GLN A 132 2.25 7.99 5.58
N GLY A 133 1.84 6.77 5.90
CA GLY A 133 2.47 5.60 5.35
C GLY A 133 1.61 4.37 5.54
N TRP A 134 1.85 3.42 4.65
CA TRP A 134 1.24 2.12 4.70
C TRP A 134 2.35 1.09 4.78
N SER A 135 2.18 0.11 5.65
CA SER A 135 3.09 -1.01 5.75
C SER A 135 2.33 -2.32 5.78
N LYS A 136 2.87 -3.31 5.08
CA LYS A 136 2.38 -4.68 5.12
C LYS A 136 3.56 -5.63 5.25
N THR A 137 3.40 -6.63 6.10
CA THR A 137 4.34 -7.72 6.23
C THR A 137 3.58 -9.01 5.95
N GLU A 138 4.15 -9.84 5.09
CA GLU A 138 3.63 -11.17 4.76
C GLU A 138 4.71 -12.20 5.05
N THR A 139 4.31 -13.39 5.48
CA THR A 139 5.24 -14.51 5.63
C THR A 139 5.01 -15.47 4.49
N ARG A 140 6.07 -15.75 3.73
CA ARG A 140 6.06 -16.72 2.64
C ARG A 140 6.91 -17.93 3.00
N THR A 141 6.33 -19.12 2.89
CA THR A 141 7.07 -20.38 3.08
C THR A 141 7.62 -20.87 1.74
N TRP A 142 8.94 -20.89 1.62
CA TRP A 142 9.68 -21.44 0.49
C TRP A 142 9.90 -22.92 0.73
N THR A 143 9.31 -23.76 -0.10
CA THR A 143 9.50 -25.21 -0.03
C THR A 143 10.07 -25.72 -1.34
N GLY A 144 10.87 -26.78 -1.25
CA GLY A 144 11.43 -27.41 -2.43
C GLY A 144 12.06 -28.75 -2.11
N LYS A 145 12.42 -29.45 -3.18
CA LYS A 145 13.10 -30.73 -3.13
C LYS A 145 14.28 -30.72 -4.08
N ILE A 146 15.39 -31.29 -3.64
CA ILE A 146 16.56 -31.57 -4.48
C ILE A 146 16.95 -33.02 -4.31
N THR A 147 17.40 -33.64 -5.39
CA THR A 147 17.95 -35.00 -5.37
C THR A 147 19.44 -34.91 -5.63
N VAL A 148 20.25 -35.44 -4.72
CA VAL A 148 21.71 -35.44 -4.81
C VAL A 148 22.18 -36.87 -5.08
N HIS A 149 22.86 -37.07 -6.20
CA HIS A 149 23.48 -38.35 -6.53
C HIS A 149 24.87 -38.44 -5.91
N LEU A 150 25.12 -39.47 -5.09
CA LEU A 150 26.40 -39.72 -4.43
C LEU A 150 26.94 -41.09 -4.86
N ALA A 151 28.15 -41.14 -5.41
CA ALA A 151 28.82 -42.42 -5.67
C ALA A 151 29.23 -43.11 -4.35
N ALA A 152 29.64 -44.36 -4.43
CA ALA A 152 30.10 -45.13 -3.27
C ALA A 152 31.27 -44.43 -2.57
N GLY A 153 31.16 -44.18 -1.27
CA GLY A 153 32.18 -43.49 -0.46
C GLY A 153 32.22 -41.97 -0.61
N ASP A 154 31.43 -41.37 -1.50
CA ASP A 154 31.44 -39.93 -1.73
C ASP A 154 30.74 -39.14 -0.61
N SER A 155 31.07 -37.85 -0.55
CA SER A 155 30.43 -36.91 0.36
C SER A 155 30.30 -35.54 -0.30
N ALA A 156 29.18 -34.87 -0.06
CA ALA A 156 28.90 -33.56 -0.62
C ALA A 156 28.31 -32.62 0.43
N HIS A 157 28.72 -31.35 0.37
CA HIS A 157 28.09 -30.23 1.05
C HIS A 157 27.02 -29.64 0.13
N ILE A 158 25.84 -29.40 0.69
CA ILE A 158 24.66 -28.94 -0.04
C ILE A 158 24.16 -27.68 0.64
N GLU A 159 24.09 -26.61 -0.14
CA GLU A 159 23.58 -25.32 0.28
C GLU A 159 22.42 -24.93 -0.64
N VAL A 160 21.30 -24.55 -0.05
CA VAL A 160 20.17 -23.93 -0.75
C VAL A 160 20.02 -22.52 -0.22
N ALA A 161 20.11 -21.54 -1.11
CA ALA A 161 19.99 -20.13 -0.80
C ALA A 161 18.78 -19.54 -1.54
N ILE A 162 18.00 -18.74 -0.81
CA ILE A 162 16.97 -17.88 -1.38
C ILE A 162 17.60 -16.51 -1.61
N SER A 163 17.51 -15.99 -2.83
CA SER A 163 17.87 -14.61 -3.15
C SER A 163 16.82 -13.69 -2.52
N ASN A 164 17.22 -12.88 -1.56
CA ASN A 164 16.36 -11.92 -0.88
C ASN A 164 16.78 -10.51 -1.27
N ASP A 165 15.90 -9.80 -1.97
CA ASP A 165 16.19 -8.49 -2.53
C ASP A 165 15.54 -7.42 -1.66
N SER A 166 16.29 -6.35 -1.39
CA SER A 166 15.78 -5.17 -0.71
C SER A 166 15.67 -4.02 -1.69
N ILE A 167 14.46 -3.51 -1.88
CA ILE A 167 14.22 -2.32 -2.68
C ILE A 167 14.14 -1.11 -1.78
N ASN A 168 14.84 -0.06 -2.16
CA ASN A 168 14.75 1.25 -1.55
C ASN A 168 14.66 2.31 -2.65
N SER A 169 13.45 2.65 -3.06
CA SER A 169 13.20 3.53 -4.21
C SER A 169 12.26 4.68 -3.86
N GLY A 170 12.54 5.87 -4.40
CA GLY A 170 11.52 6.91 -4.49
C GLY A 170 10.38 6.45 -5.41
N PHE A 171 9.18 6.97 -5.18
CA PHE A 171 8.06 6.81 -6.10
C PHE A 171 7.38 8.16 -6.38
N ASN A 172 6.77 8.25 -7.56
CA ASN A 172 5.79 9.28 -7.90
C ASN A 172 4.47 8.58 -8.23
N ALA A 173 3.36 9.19 -7.84
CA ALA A 173 2.01 8.70 -8.09
C ALA A 173 1.05 9.88 -8.27
N GLN A 174 -0.23 9.58 -8.49
CA GLN A 174 -1.29 10.57 -8.60
C GLN A 174 -2.42 10.22 -7.64
N ALA A 175 -2.85 11.19 -6.84
CA ALA A 175 -4.09 11.10 -6.08
C ALA A 175 -5.24 11.66 -6.92
N VAL A 176 -6.25 10.84 -7.16
CA VAL A 176 -7.47 11.20 -7.89
C VAL A 176 -8.65 11.03 -6.94
N LEU A 177 -9.61 11.95 -6.91
CA LEU A 177 -10.80 11.75 -6.09
C LEU A 177 -11.57 10.54 -6.61
N ALA A 178 -12.13 9.74 -5.72
CA ALA A 178 -12.95 8.61 -6.13
C ALA A 178 -14.17 9.12 -6.94
N PRO A 179 -14.63 8.39 -7.97
CA PRO A 179 -15.81 8.77 -8.73
C PRO A 179 -17.00 9.07 -7.82
N GLY A 180 -17.63 10.22 -8.05
CA GLY A 180 -18.72 10.75 -7.24
C GLY A 180 -18.93 12.24 -7.48
N VAL A 181 -20.03 12.76 -6.95
CA VAL A 181 -20.25 14.22 -6.91
C VAL A 181 -19.62 14.74 -5.63
N TRP A 182 -18.69 15.69 -5.79
CA TRP A 182 -18.01 16.33 -4.67
C TRP A 182 -18.48 17.77 -4.52
N LEU A 183 -18.72 18.17 -3.28
CA LEU A 183 -19.03 19.55 -2.93
C LEU A 183 -17.90 20.13 -2.10
N MET A 184 -17.38 21.28 -2.51
CA MET A 184 -16.56 22.12 -1.65
C MET A 184 -17.48 23.08 -0.91
N VAL A 185 -17.52 22.99 0.42
CA VAL A 185 -18.38 23.83 1.26
C VAL A 185 -17.52 24.70 2.17
N HIS A 186 -17.73 26.01 2.10
CA HIS A 186 -17.16 26.98 3.01
C HIS A 186 -18.20 27.33 4.09
N GLY A 187 -17.88 27.02 5.34
CA GLY A 187 -18.67 27.45 6.50
C GLY A 187 -18.18 28.82 6.97
N TYR A 188 -19.10 29.77 7.12
CA TYR A 188 -18.82 31.06 7.72
C TYR A 188 -19.57 31.17 9.04
N THR A 189 -18.84 31.38 10.13
CA THR A 189 -19.41 31.74 11.42
C THR A 189 -19.21 33.23 11.65
N THR A 190 -20.28 33.94 12.01
CA THR A 190 -20.16 35.33 12.47
C THR A 190 -19.79 35.34 13.95
N PRO A 191 -18.87 36.22 14.39
CA PRO A 191 -18.44 36.25 15.80
C PRO A 191 -19.49 36.78 16.79
N ASP A 192 -20.65 37.25 16.34
CA ASP A 192 -21.62 37.92 17.20
C ASP A 192 -22.70 36.95 17.69
N HIS A 193 -22.55 36.52 18.94
CA HIS A 193 -23.41 35.53 19.59
C HIS A 193 -24.75 36.09 20.11
N SER A 194 -25.12 37.34 19.78
CA SER A 194 -26.26 38.00 20.43
C SER A 194 -27.64 37.75 19.80
N SER A 195 -27.74 37.16 18.59
CA SER A 195 -29.03 37.03 17.87
C SER A 195 -29.53 35.61 17.57
N GLY A 196 -28.87 34.56 18.05
CA GLY A 196 -29.13 33.21 17.54
C GLY A 196 -28.36 32.98 16.24
N VAL A 197 -27.79 31.79 16.11
CA VAL A 197 -26.66 31.50 15.21
C VAL A 197 -27.12 31.40 13.76
N ASP A 198 -26.76 32.37 12.92
CA ASP A 198 -26.81 32.27 11.46
C ASP A 198 -25.46 31.73 10.97
N CYS A 199 -25.39 30.43 10.66
CA CYS A 199 -24.26 29.88 9.89
C CYS A 199 -24.62 29.91 8.40
N TRP A 200 -23.73 30.47 7.58
CA TRP A 200 -23.87 30.42 6.13
C TRP A 200 -22.95 29.33 5.58
N LEU A 201 -23.54 28.36 4.89
CA LEU A 201 -22.81 27.37 4.10
C LEU A 201 -22.82 27.84 2.65
N LEU A 202 -21.63 28.17 2.13
CA LEU A 202 -21.44 28.47 0.72
C LEU A 202 -20.89 27.21 0.04
N VAL A 203 -21.67 26.65 -0.87
CA VAL A 203 -21.17 25.63 -1.79
C VAL A 203 -20.44 26.37 -2.91
N ASP A 204 -19.11 26.25 -2.92
CA ASP A 204 -18.25 27.04 -3.80
C ASP A 204 -17.96 26.31 -5.13
N ALA A 205 -18.02 24.97 -5.10
CA ALA A 205 -17.85 24.15 -6.29
C ALA A 205 -18.59 22.82 -6.18
N VAL A 206 -19.14 22.37 -7.31
CA VAL A 206 -19.61 21.00 -7.53
C VAL A 206 -18.67 20.40 -8.57
N PHE A 207 -17.97 19.33 -8.22
CA PHE A 207 -17.12 18.61 -9.18
C PHE A 207 -17.86 17.40 -9.71
N THR A 208 -17.95 17.30 -11.03
CA THR A 208 -18.43 16.11 -11.75
C THR A 208 -17.27 15.14 -12.00
N ASN A 209 -17.58 13.87 -12.30
CA ASN A 209 -16.56 12.84 -12.60
C ASN A 209 -15.57 13.29 -13.68
N ASP A 210 -16.06 13.99 -14.71
CA ASP A 210 -15.24 14.45 -15.83
C ASP A 210 -14.27 15.57 -15.42
N GLU A 211 -14.60 16.37 -14.41
CA GLU A 211 -13.73 17.41 -13.84
C GLU A 211 -12.78 16.86 -12.77
N ILE A 212 -13.14 15.73 -12.15
CA ILE A 212 -12.36 15.04 -11.12
C ILE A 212 -11.19 14.29 -11.71
N ASP A 213 -11.39 13.62 -12.86
CA ASP A 213 -10.30 12.94 -13.57
C ASP A 213 -9.23 13.94 -14.06
N ALA A 214 -9.61 15.20 -14.29
CA ALA A 214 -8.67 16.28 -14.60
C ALA A 214 -7.94 16.84 -13.36
N ALA A 215 -8.41 16.53 -12.14
CA ALA A 215 -7.87 17.04 -10.88
C ALA A 215 -6.91 16.05 -10.20
N ALA A 216 -6.07 15.36 -10.98
CA ALA A 216 -5.02 14.51 -10.46
C ALA A 216 -3.96 15.35 -9.73
N VAL A 217 -3.80 15.12 -8.43
CA VAL A 217 -2.76 15.76 -7.62
C VAL A 217 -1.52 14.88 -7.64
N PRO A 218 -0.37 15.36 -8.13
CA PRO A 218 0.87 14.59 -8.06
C PRO A 218 1.26 14.42 -6.59
N ILE A 219 1.63 13.19 -6.24
CA ILE A 219 2.16 12.86 -4.92
C ILE A 219 3.46 12.08 -5.08
N SER A 220 4.28 12.10 -4.05
CA SER A 220 5.59 11.44 -4.06
C SER A 220 5.87 10.79 -2.72
N GLY A 221 6.87 9.93 -2.70
CA GLY A 221 7.25 9.28 -1.47
C GLY A 221 8.40 8.32 -1.64
N HIS A 222 8.58 7.50 -0.61
CA HIS A 222 9.60 6.47 -0.58
C HIS A 222 8.95 5.11 -0.35
N PHE A 223 9.28 4.18 -1.24
CA PHE A 223 8.99 2.77 -1.10
C PHE A 223 10.22 2.04 -0.55
N LYS A 224 9.99 1.21 0.48
CA LYS A 224 10.95 0.23 0.99
C LYS A 224 10.30 -1.12 1.01
N GLY A 225 10.99 -2.13 0.51
CA GLY A 225 10.52 -3.49 0.71
C GLY A 225 11.62 -4.53 0.67
N VAL A 226 11.25 -5.73 1.09
CA VAL A 226 12.11 -6.91 1.08
C VAL A 226 11.27 -8.09 0.59
N GLU A 227 11.75 -8.80 -0.43
CA GLU A 227 11.08 -9.97 -1.01
C GLU A 227 12.08 -11.09 -1.35
N GLY A 228 11.68 -12.35 -1.18
CA GLY A 228 12.40 -13.48 -1.77
C GLY A 228 12.12 -13.58 -3.27
N VAL A 229 13.15 -13.56 -4.10
CA VAL A 229 13.00 -13.44 -5.56
C VAL A 229 13.24 -14.77 -6.28
N SER A 230 14.22 -15.54 -5.85
CA SER A 230 14.59 -16.80 -6.50
C SER A 230 15.26 -17.77 -5.54
N MET A 231 15.35 -19.04 -5.94
CA MET A 231 16.09 -20.07 -5.21
C MET A 231 17.24 -20.57 -6.06
N SER A 232 18.37 -20.83 -5.41
CA SER A 232 19.51 -21.52 -6.00
C SER A 232 19.98 -22.62 -5.07
N SER A 233 20.49 -23.70 -5.66
CA SER A 233 21.14 -24.78 -4.92
C SER A 233 22.57 -24.94 -5.43
N LYS A 234 23.47 -25.25 -4.51
CA LYS A 234 24.87 -25.55 -4.77
C LYS A 234 25.24 -26.85 -4.06
N THR A 235 25.79 -27.79 -4.83
CA THR A 235 26.36 -29.03 -4.31
C THR A 235 27.85 -29.00 -4.53
N THR A 236 28.63 -29.06 -3.45
CA THR A 236 30.10 -29.02 -3.49
C THR A 236 30.65 -30.35 -2.97
N PRO A 237 31.46 -31.09 -3.74
CA PRO A 237 32.17 -32.25 -3.22
C PRO A 237 33.02 -31.87 -2.01
N LEU A 238 32.99 -32.65 -0.94
CA LEU A 238 33.80 -32.36 0.26
C LEU A 238 35.31 -32.39 -0.01
N SER A 239 35.74 -33.15 -1.03
CA SER A 239 37.13 -33.17 -1.51
C SER A 239 37.59 -31.83 -2.08
N ALA A 240 36.67 -30.95 -2.50
CA ALA A 240 36.97 -29.64 -3.08
C ALA A 240 36.96 -28.49 -2.06
N LEU A 241 36.67 -28.77 -0.77
CA LEU A 241 36.61 -27.78 0.30
C LEU A 241 37.92 -27.69 1.13
N ASN A 242 38.94 -28.48 0.77
CA ASN A 242 40.25 -28.55 1.44
C ASN A 242 41.37 -27.95 0.59
#